data_AF-A0A371BC24-F1
#
_entry.id   AF-A0A371BC24-F1
#
_cell.length_a   1.000
_cell.length_b   1.000
_cell.length_c   1.000
_cell.angle_alpha   90.00
_cell.angle_beta   90.00
_cell.angle_gamma   90.00
#
_symmetry.space_group_name_H-M   'P 1'
#
loop_
_entity.id
_entity.type
_entity.pdbx_description
1 polymer ?
#
loop_
_entity_poly.entity_id
_entity_poly.type
_entity_poly.pdbx_seq_one_letter_code
_entity_poly.pdbx_strand_id
1 'polypeptide(L)'
;MPVTDCELCRPESVLIEGSLAYVRYDSNSLSRGHVLVVPRRHVASYFDMTVEEKAEIQSLLDRAQSKVASDHSPDGYNIGVNIGRAAGQNRMHVHVHLIPRYSGDVVDPSGGIRCVLSKK
;
A
#
# COMPACT_ATOMS: atom_id res chain seq x y z
N MET A 1 -0.59 -18.92 -8.12
CA MET A 1 -2.03 -19.03 -7.80
C MET A 1 -2.78 -18.69 -9.06
N PRO A 2 -3.82 -19.43 -9.46
CA PRO A 2 -4.64 -19.00 -10.59
C PRO A 2 -5.22 -17.61 -10.27
N VAL A 3 -5.22 -16.73 -11.27
CA VAL A 3 -5.66 -15.31 -11.17
C VAL A 3 -7.10 -15.19 -10.63
N THR A 4 -7.87 -16.28 -10.67
CA THR A 4 -9.29 -16.36 -10.30
C THR A 4 -9.61 -16.10 -8.83
N ASP A 5 -8.65 -16.15 -7.91
CA ASP A 5 -8.87 -15.99 -6.46
C ASP A 5 -8.10 -14.81 -5.83
N CYS A 6 -7.75 -13.80 -6.64
CA CYS A 6 -7.07 -12.61 -6.16
C CYS A 6 -8.08 -11.50 -5.77
N GLU A 7 -8.21 -11.20 -4.49
CA GLU A 7 -9.04 -10.08 -3.99
C GLU A 7 -8.63 -8.71 -4.56
N LEU A 8 -7.37 -8.56 -4.98
CA LEU A 8 -6.85 -7.32 -5.57
C LEU A 8 -7.20 -7.18 -7.06
N CYS A 9 -7.63 -8.26 -7.72
CA CYS A 9 -8.16 -8.19 -9.09
C CYS A 9 -9.63 -7.75 -9.14
N ARG A 10 -10.36 -7.87 -8.03
CA ARG A 10 -11.77 -7.47 -7.89
C ARG A 10 -11.91 -6.55 -6.69
N PRO A 11 -11.40 -5.31 -6.78
CA PRO A 11 -11.39 -4.44 -5.63
C PRO A 11 -12.80 -4.07 -5.20
N GLU A 12 -13.06 -4.18 -3.91
CA GLU A 12 -14.22 -3.59 -3.25
C GLU A 12 -13.80 -2.29 -2.58
N SER A 13 -14.71 -1.32 -2.53
CA SER A 13 -14.52 -0.04 -1.82
C SER A 13 -13.26 0.74 -2.25
N VAL A 14 -13.12 0.95 -3.56
CA VAL A 14 -12.05 1.79 -4.13
C VAL A 14 -12.19 3.22 -3.63
N LEU A 15 -11.10 3.78 -3.10
CA LEU A 15 -11.01 5.13 -2.56
C LEU A 15 -10.70 6.16 -3.64
N ILE A 16 -9.76 5.83 -4.53
CA ILE A 16 -9.33 6.69 -5.63
C ILE A 16 -9.15 5.82 -6.86
N GLU A 17 -9.80 6.24 -7.95
CA GLU A 17 -9.75 5.55 -9.23
C GLU A 17 -8.64 6.10 -10.15
N GLY A 18 -8.07 5.16 -10.91
CA GLY A 18 -7.11 5.38 -11.99
C GLY A 18 -7.33 4.37 -13.12
N SER A 19 -6.66 4.60 -14.24
CA SER A 19 -6.84 3.85 -15.49
C SER A 19 -6.13 2.49 -15.47
N LEU A 20 -4.93 2.43 -14.89
CA LEU A 20 -4.05 1.27 -14.76
C LEU A 20 -3.86 0.82 -13.32
N ALA A 21 -4.22 1.65 -12.33
CA ALA A 21 -4.11 1.38 -10.90
C ALA A 21 -5.26 2.03 -10.11
N TYR A 22 -5.39 1.65 -8.85
CA TYR A 22 -6.40 2.20 -7.93
C TYR A 22 -5.86 2.24 -6.50
N VAL A 23 -6.56 2.98 -5.62
CA VAL A 23 -6.26 3.06 -4.19
C VAL A 23 -7.42 2.49 -3.38
N ARG A 24 -7.13 1.69 -2.36
CA ARG A 24 -8.14 1.24 -1.37
C ARG A 24 -7.54 1.18 0.03
N TYR A 25 -8.39 1.14 1.06
CA TYR A 25 -7.92 0.80 2.41
C TYR A 25 -7.42 -0.64 2.48
N ASP A 26 -6.40 -0.87 3.30
CA ASP A 26 -5.94 -2.22 3.62
C ASP A 26 -6.88 -2.87 4.64
N SER A 27 -7.42 -4.04 4.31
CA SER A 27 -8.24 -4.85 5.22
C SER A 27 -7.47 -5.28 6.47
N ASN A 28 -6.13 -5.37 6.39
CA ASN A 28 -5.23 -5.66 7.51
C ASN A 28 -4.47 -4.39 7.93
N SER A 29 -5.21 -3.31 8.18
CA SER A 29 -4.67 -1.98 8.50
C SER A 29 -3.64 -2.00 9.63
N LEU A 30 -2.45 -1.43 9.38
CA LEU A 30 -1.35 -1.36 10.36
C LEU A 30 -1.44 -0.09 11.22
N SER A 31 -2.09 0.95 10.69
CA SER A 31 -2.38 2.20 11.37
C SER A 31 -3.64 2.83 10.78
N ARG A 32 -4.19 3.84 11.45
CA ARG A 32 -5.36 4.57 10.94
C ARG A 32 -5.02 5.26 9.62
N GLY A 33 -5.75 4.92 8.56
CA GLY A 33 -5.56 5.46 7.22
C GLY A 33 -4.59 4.66 6.33
N HIS A 34 -4.22 3.43 6.71
CA HIS A 34 -3.39 2.56 5.87
C HIS A 34 -4.12 2.23 4.56
N VAL A 35 -3.51 2.61 3.44
CA VAL A 35 -4.02 2.35 2.10
C VAL A 35 -3.01 1.60 1.25
N LEU A 36 -3.53 0.89 0.25
CA LEU A 36 -2.78 0.20 -0.78
C LEU A 36 -3.00 0.91 -2.12
N VAL A 37 -1.93 1.12 -2.88
CA VAL A 37 -1.98 1.48 -4.30
C VAL A 37 -1.67 0.23 -5.12
N VAL A 38 -2.58 -0.16 -6.01
CA VAL A 38 -2.59 -1.49 -6.62
C VAL A 38 -2.76 -1.35 -8.15
N PRO A 39 -1.91 -1.98 -8.98
CA PRO A 39 -2.14 -2.03 -10.42
C PRO A 39 -3.38 -2.89 -10.70
N ARG A 40 -4.19 -2.51 -11.69
CA ARG A 40 -5.35 -3.28 -12.14
C ARG A 40 -4.93 -4.60 -12.79
N ARG A 41 -3.84 -4.58 -13.56
CA ARG A 41 -3.25 -5.80 -14.10
C ARG A 41 -2.69 -6.64 -12.96
N HIS A 42 -3.01 -7.94 -12.98
CA HIS A 42 -2.42 -8.89 -12.05
C HIS A 42 -0.93 -9.09 -12.37
N VAL A 43 -0.07 -8.51 -11.55
CA VAL A 43 1.39 -8.64 -11.67
C VAL A 43 1.98 -8.82 -10.28
N ALA A 44 2.84 -9.83 -10.10
CA ALA A 44 3.34 -10.20 -8.78
C ALA A 44 4.49 -9.30 -8.31
N SER A 45 5.31 -8.80 -9.22
CA SER A 45 6.52 -8.05 -8.90
C SER A 45 6.40 -6.61 -9.36
N TYR A 46 6.88 -5.67 -8.54
CA TYR A 46 7.04 -4.27 -8.94
C TYR A 46 7.98 -4.14 -10.14
N PHE A 47 8.96 -5.04 -10.26
CA PHE A 47 9.93 -5.01 -11.36
C PHE A 47 9.31 -5.41 -12.71
N ASP A 48 8.19 -6.15 -12.70
CA ASP A 48 7.48 -6.61 -13.90
C ASP A 48 6.35 -5.67 -14.34
N MET A 49 6.18 -4.53 -13.64
CA MET A 49 5.25 -3.48 -14.04
C MET A 49 5.78 -2.67 -15.21
N THR A 50 4.86 -2.21 -16.07
CA THR A 50 5.20 -1.27 -17.16
C THR A 50 5.57 0.10 -16.59
N VAL A 51 6.16 0.95 -17.44
CA VAL A 51 6.54 2.32 -17.04
C VAL A 51 5.29 3.14 -16.70
N GLU A 52 4.22 2.96 -17.46
CA GLU A 52 2.94 3.66 -17.31
C GLU A 52 2.25 3.25 -16.01
N GLU A 53 2.26 1.96 -15.66
CA GLU A 53 1.73 1.48 -14.39
C GLU A 53 2.49 2.08 -13.21
N LYS A 54 3.83 2.14 -13.28
CA LYS A 54 4.66 2.73 -12.21
C LYS A 54 4.37 4.23 -12.06
N ALA A 55 4.26 4.94 -13.18
CA ALA A 55 3.96 6.38 -13.19
C ALA A 55 2.58 6.66 -12.58
N GLU A 56 1.57 5.87 -12.91
CA GLU A 56 0.23 6.07 -12.33
C GLU A 56 0.18 5.67 -10.85
N ILE A 57 0.86 4.59 -10.44
CA ILE A 57 1.00 4.26 -9.01
C ILE A 57 1.61 5.42 -8.23
N GLN A 58 2.67 6.05 -8.75
CA GLN A 58 3.29 7.20 -8.10
C GLN A 58 2.30 8.37 -7.97
N SER A 59 1.60 8.72 -9.06
CA SER A 59 0.58 9.78 -9.03
C SER A 59 -0.56 9.48 -8.04
N LEU A 60 -1.01 8.24 -7.98
CA LEU A 60 -2.05 7.81 -7.04
C LEU A 60 -1.55 7.79 -5.59
N LEU A 61 -0.28 7.49 -5.36
CA LEU A 61 0.33 7.53 -4.03
C LEU A 61 0.33 8.96 -3.46
N ASP A 62 0.65 9.97 -4.27
CA ASP A 62 0.60 11.38 -3.88
C ASP A 62 -0.84 11.83 -3.56
N ARG A 63 -1.80 11.42 -4.39
CA ARG A 63 -3.24 11.69 -4.16
C ARG A 63 -3.75 11.00 -2.90
N ALA A 64 -3.34 9.76 -2.67
CA ALA A 64 -3.69 8.99 -1.49
C ALA A 64 -3.12 9.64 -0.23
N GLN A 65 -1.87 10.09 -0.25
CA GLN A 65 -1.25 10.82 0.84
C GLN A 65 -2.01 12.11 1.17
N SER A 66 -2.39 12.88 0.15
CA SER A 66 -3.15 14.13 0.35
C SER A 66 -4.50 13.88 1.01
N LYS A 67 -5.21 12.84 0.56
CA LYS A 67 -6.49 12.44 1.15
C LYS A 67 -6.34 11.95 2.59
N VAL A 68 -5.39 11.06 2.84
CA VAL A 68 -5.12 10.52 4.18
C VAL A 68 -4.66 11.60 5.15
N ALA A 69 -3.88 12.58 4.69
CA ALA A 69 -3.49 13.74 5.47
C ALA A 69 -4.70 14.56 5.93
N SER A 70 -5.63 14.83 5.00
CA SER A 70 -6.88 15.54 5.29
C SER A 70 -7.78 14.79 6.26
N ASP A 71 -7.92 13.47 6.07
CA ASP A 71 -8.91 12.68 6.83
C ASP A 71 -8.40 12.27 8.23
N HIS A 72 -7.07 12.17 8.42
CA HIS A 72 -6.51 11.53 9.60
C HIS A 72 -5.37 12.27 10.29
N SER A 73 -4.80 13.30 9.65
CA SER A 73 -3.72 14.15 10.18
C SER A 73 -2.56 13.37 10.83
N PRO A 74 -1.88 12.46 10.10
CA PRO A 74 -0.72 11.75 10.62
C PRO A 74 0.52 12.64 10.68
N ASP A 75 1.45 12.26 11.56
CA ASP A 75 2.72 12.97 11.79
C ASP A 75 3.84 12.52 10.85
N GLY A 76 3.63 11.40 10.14
CA GLY A 76 4.59 10.85 9.19
C GLY A 76 4.02 9.69 8.40
N TYR A 77 4.85 9.09 7.54
CA TYR A 77 4.44 7.96 6.69
C TYR A 77 5.58 6.96 6.53
N ASN A 78 5.22 5.69 6.39
CA ASN A 78 6.10 4.70 5.78
C ASN A 78 5.49 4.23 4.46
N ILE A 79 6.32 4.12 3.44
CA ILE A 79 5.95 3.60 2.13
C ILE A 79 6.78 2.35 1.87
N GLY A 80 6.16 1.28 1.39
CA GLY A 80 6.86 0.01 1.20
C GLY A 80 6.19 -0.90 0.18
N VAL A 81 6.99 -1.79 -0.40
CA VAL A 81 6.57 -2.84 -1.33
C VAL A 81 7.32 -4.11 -0.99
N ASN A 82 6.61 -5.21 -0.82
CA ASN A 82 7.21 -6.52 -0.61
C ASN A 82 7.18 -7.31 -1.91
N ILE A 83 8.33 -7.89 -2.30
CA ILE A 83 8.49 -8.61 -3.57
C ILE A 83 9.06 -9.99 -3.27
N GLY A 84 8.26 -11.03 -3.52
CA GLY A 84 8.58 -12.41 -3.21
C GLY A 84 8.28 -12.81 -1.76
N ARG A 85 8.08 -14.11 -1.55
CA ARG A 85 7.71 -14.67 -0.23
C ARG A 85 8.75 -14.38 0.86
N ALA A 86 10.03 -14.42 0.51
CA ALA A 86 11.13 -14.13 1.45
C ALA A 86 11.07 -12.69 1.99
N ALA A 87 10.50 -11.75 1.23
CA ALA A 87 10.27 -10.37 1.65
C ALA A 87 8.92 -10.18 2.35
N GLY A 88 8.17 -11.25 2.65
CA GLY A 88 6.86 -11.16 3.30
C GLY A 88 5.69 -10.88 2.34
N GLN A 89 5.88 -11.03 1.03
CA GLN A 89 4.77 -10.91 0.07
C GLN A 89 3.84 -12.13 0.17
N ASN A 90 2.65 -11.92 0.74
CA ASN A 90 1.63 -12.96 0.89
C ASN A 90 0.61 -12.95 -0.25
N ARG A 91 0.27 -11.76 -0.78
CA ARG A 91 -0.57 -11.60 -1.98
C ARG A 91 0.34 -11.43 -3.19
N MET A 92 0.30 -12.39 -4.12
CA MET A 92 1.14 -12.38 -5.34
C MET A 92 0.58 -11.44 -6.42
N HIS A 93 0.08 -10.28 -5.98
CA HIS A 93 -0.33 -9.15 -6.79
C HIS A 93 0.27 -7.93 -6.07
N VAL A 94 1.27 -7.32 -6.71
CA VAL A 94 2.06 -6.23 -6.12
C VAL A 94 1.15 -5.08 -5.70
N HIS A 95 1.47 -4.47 -4.56
CA HIS A 95 0.79 -3.31 -4.05
C HIS A 95 1.78 -2.45 -3.26
N VAL A 96 1.61 -1.14 -3.34
CA VAL A 96 2.40 -0.18 -2.57
C VAL A 96 1.62 0.18 -1.32
N HIS A 97 2.25 -0.03 -0.17
CA HIS A 97 1.71 0.40 1.11
C HIS A 97 1.98 1.89 1.30
N LEU A 98 0.97 2.62 1.75
CA LEU A 98 1.11 3.93 2.37
C LEU A 98 0.58 3.84 3.79
N ILE A 99 1.48 3.80 4.77
CA ILE A 99 1.19 3.55 6.18
C ILE A 99 1.37 4.85 6.95
N PRO A 100 0.28 5.52 7.38
CA PRO A 100 0.38 6.71 8.21
C PRO A 100 1.00 6.39 9.57
N ARG A 101 1.78 7.32 10.12
CA ARG A 101 2.46 7.19 11.41
C ARG A 101 2.06 8.34 12.32
N TYR A 102 2.00 8.07 13.62
CA TYR A 102 1.58 9.03 14.64
C TYR A 102 2.58 9.04 15.79
N SER A 103 2.81 10.21 16.35
CA SER A 103 3.71 10.38 17.50
C SER A 103 3.26 9.48 18.66
N GLY A 104 4.15 8.59 19.10
CA GLY A 104 3.85 7.62 20.17
C GLY A 104 3.12 6.35 19.72
N ASP A 105 2.92 6.12 18.41
CA ASP A 105 2.37 4.86 17.90
C ASP A 105 3.29 3.65 18.11
N VAL A 106 4.60 3.91 18.25
CA VAL A 106 5.64 2.95 18.63
C VAL A 106 6.55 3.55 19.71
N VAL A 107 7.23 2.70 20.47
CA VAL A 107 8.14 3.11 21.55
C VAL A 107 9.36 3.87 21.04
N ASP A 108 9.98 3.38 19.96
CA ASP A 108 11.12 4.02 19.30
C ASP A 108 10.94 3.98 17.77
N PRO A 109 10.76 5.13 17.10
CA PRO A 109 10.59 5.19 15.66
C PRO A 109 11.90 5.10 14.87
N SER A 110 13.07 5.08 15.51
CA SER A 110 14.39 5.03 14.84
C SER A 110 14.56 3.84 13.89
N GLY A 111 13.84 2.75 14.15
CA GLY A 111 13.80 1.56 13.30
C GLY A 111 13.02 1.75 11.98
N GLY A 112 12.27 2.84 11.82
CA GLY A 112 11.52 3.15 10.60
C GLY A 112 10.47 2.09 10.25
N ILE A 113 10.44 1.63 9.00
CA ILE A 113 9.52 0.59 8.51
C ILE A 113 9.60 -0.71 9.32
N ARG A 114 10.77 -1.02 9.91
CA ARG A 114 10.97 -2.23 10.74
C ARG A 114 10.09 -2.24 11.99
N CYS A 115 9.65 -1.07 12.45
CA CYS A 115 8.83 -0.95 13.66
C CYS A 115 7.32 -1.08 13.39
N VAL A 116 6.87 -1.11 12.12
CA VAL A 116 5.43 -1.11 11.80
C VAL A 116 4.71 -2.35 12.35
N LEU A 117 5.41 -3.49 12.44
CA LEU A 117 4.89 -4.74 12.97
C LEU A 117 5.33 -5.03 14.40
N SER A 118 6.04 -4.11 15.05
CA SER A 118 6.47 -4.28 16.43
C SER A 118 5.27 -4.21 17.34
N LYS A 119 4.63 -5.36 17.56
CA LYS A 119 3.64 -5.53 18.62
C LYS A 119 4.27 -5.09 19.95
N LYS A 120 3.51 -4.35 20.75
CA LYS A 120 3.74 -4.30 22.19
C LYS A 120 3.72 -5.71 22.76
#